data_AF-A0A928BR66-F1
#
_entry.id   AF-A0A928BR66-F1
#
_cell.length_a   1.000
_cell.length_b   1.000
_cell.length_c   1.000
_cell.angle_alpha   90.00
_cell.angle_beta   90.00
_cell.angle_gamma   90.00
#
_symmetry.space_group_name_H-M   'P 1'
#
loop_
_entity.id
_entity.type
_entity.pdbx_description
1 polymer ?
#
loop_
_entity_poly.entity_id
_entity_poly.type
_entity_poly.pdbx_seq_one_letter_code
_entity_poly.pdbx_strand_id
1 'polypeptide(L)'
;MKKMILTLVAMLSMTTAFAEGETATVVSNVEAYDMNINMNKLSYALNLADDQKEVVENIHHTFAAEMNFAAQYGNGEREALVKRAIDNDVKWMRYVLNDEQMRKYLILLNTTINNRGLNK
;
A
#
# COMPACT_ATOMS: atom_id res chain seq x y z
N MET A 1 -16.83 31.67 4.88
CA MET A 1 -18.03 30.90 4.50
C MET A 1 -17.60 29.69 3.68
N LYS A 2 -18.11 28.48 4.06
CA LYS A 2 -18.34 27.28 3.21
C LYS A 2 -17.08 26.58 2.64
N LYS A 3 -16.84 25.26 2.79
CA LYS A 3 -17.63 24.12 3.30
C LYS A 3 -16.67 23.09 3.93
N MET A 4 -16.89 22.70 5.18
CA MET A 4 -16.36 21.44 5.71
C MET A 4 -17.28 20.34 5.18
N ILE A 5 -16.81 19.53 4.24
CA ILE A 5 -17.50 18.30 3.85
C ILE A 5 -16.98 17.22 4.81
N LEU A 6 -17.67 17.06 5.93
CA LEU A 6 -17.54 15.88 6.78
C LEU A 6 -18.44 14.80 6.17
N THR A 7 -17.88 13.98 5.30
CA THR A 7 -18.58 12.80 4.77
C THR A 7 -18.74 11.81 5.91
N LEU A 8 -19.98 11.67 6.41
CA LEU A 8 -20.38 10.59 7.31
C LEU A 8 -20.22 9.26 6.54
N VAL A 9 -19.22 8.46 6.90
CA VAL A 9 -19.19 7.05 6.50
C VAL A 9 -20.10 6.31 7.48
N ALA A 10 -21.24 5.85 6.98
CA ALA A 10 -22.12 4.96 7.72
C ALA A 10 -21.37 3.64 7.97
N MET A 11 -20.87 3.43 9.19
CA MET A 11 -20.39 2.12 9.60
C MET A 11 -21.62 1.23 9.77
N LEU A 12 -21.90 0.43 8.74
CA LEU A 12 -22.89 -0.63 8.78
C LEU A 12 -22.56 -1.58 9.92
N SER A 13 -23.35 -1.51 10.98
CA SER A 13 -23.41 -2.52 12.03
C SER A 13 -23.92 -3.83 11.45
N MET A 14 -23.07 -4.87 11.41
CA MET A 14 -23.52 -6.26 11.32
C MET A 14 -22.82 -7.08 12.39
N THR A 15 -23.61 -7.45 13.40
CA THR A 15 -23.27 -8.49 14.37
C THR A 15 -23.44 -9.86 13.71
N THR A 16 -22.37 -10.64 13.61
CA THR A 16 -22.43 -12.08 13.32
C THR A 16 -21.69 -12.83 14.41
N ALA A 17 -22.44 -13.52 15.27
CA ALA A 17 -21.92 -14.53 16.18
C ALA A 17 -22.01 -15.91 15.51
N PHE A 18 -20.99 -16.74 15.76
CA PHE A 18 -20.87 -18.18 15.49
C PHE A 18 -20.36 -18.62 14.11
N ALA A 19 -19.03 -18.69 13.98
CA ALA A 19 -18.25 -19.93 13.77
C ALA A 19 -16.77 -19.53 13.63
N GLU A 20 -15.93 -19.97 14.57
CA GLU A 20 -14.48 -19.73 14.57
C GLU A 20 -13.85 -20.27 13.28
N GLY A 21 -13.21 -19.41 12.49
CA GLY A 21 -12.17 -19.85 11.56
C GLY A 21 -12.03 -19.09 10.25
N GLU A 22 -13.11 -18.80 9.53
CA GLU A 22 -12.96 -18.60 8.07
C GLU A 22 -13.65 -17.39 7.42
N THR A 23 -14.59 -16.73 8.11
CA THR A 23 -15.40 -15.69 7.46
C THR A 23 -15.12 -14.26 7.93
N ALA A 24 -14.39 -14.08 9.03
CA ALA A 24 -13.94 -12.76 9.50
C ALA A 24 -12.70 -12.24 8.75
N THR A 25 -11.96 -13.11 8.06
CA THR A 25 -10.67 -12.81 7.40
C THR A 25 -10.81 -12.22 6.00
N VAL A 26 -12.00 -12.26 5.39
CA VAL A 26 -12.18 -11.81 3.99
C VAL A 26 -12.37 -10.30 3.90
N VAL A 27 -13.05 -9.67 4.87
CA VAL A 27 -13.28 -8.22 4.89
C VAL A 27 -12.10 -7.46 5.55
N SER A 28 -11.35 -8.11 6.44
CA SER A 28 -10.19 -7.51 7.12
C SER A 28 -8.91 -7.46 6.26
N ASN A 29 -8.90 -8.04 5.06
CA ASN A 29 -7.69 -8.18 4.26
C ASN A 29 -7.53 -7.12 3.15
N VAL A 30 -8.60 -6.60 2.53
CA VAL A 30 -8.45 -5.68 1.38
C VAL A 30 -7.78 -4.36 1.79
N GLU A 31 -8.12 -3.80 2.95
CA GLU A 31 -7.50 -2.57 3.48
C GLU A 31 -5.99 -2.73 3.75
N ALA A 32 -5.52 -3.95 4.00
CA ALA A 32 -4.09 -4.21 4.17
C ALA A 32 -3.30 -4.01 2.86
N TYR A 33 -3.94 -4.20 1.70
CA TYR A 33 -3.34 -3.99 0.37
C TYR A 33 -3.58 -2.58 -0.18
N ASP A 34 -4.39 -1.76 0.51
CA ASP A 34 -4.53 -0.34 0.18
C ASP A 34 -3.26 0.41 0.59
N MET A 35 -2.32 0.50 -0.36
CA MET A 35 -1.02 1.16 -0.19
C MET A 35 -1.12 2.68 -0.27
N ASN A 36 -2.18 3.27 0.26
CA ASN A 36 -2.30 4.71 0.36
C ASN A 36 -1.24 5.28 1.32
N ILE A 37 -0.45 6.24 0.85
CA ILE A 37 0.58 6.93 1.63
C ILE A 37 0.51 8.44 1.42
N ASN A 38 1.12 9.18 2.34
CA ASN A 38 1.34 10.60 2.15
C ASN A 38 2.62 10.84 1.34
N MET A 39 2.49 11.16 0.05
CA MET A 39 3.62 11.38 -0.84
C MET A 39 4.56 12.51 -0.39
N ASN A 40 4.03 13.58 0.23
CA ASN A 40 4.86 14.66 0.78
C ASN A 40 5.75 14.15 1.92
N LYS A 41 5.23 13.26 2.78
CA LYS A 41 6.04 12.65 3.85
C LYS A 41 7.08 11.68 3.32
N LEU A 42 6.75 10.87 2.31
CA LEU A 42 7.73 10.00 1.66
C LEU A 42 8.84 10.82 1.00
N SER A 43 8.47 11.85 0.23
CA SER A 43 9.39 12.78 -0.41
C SER A 43 10.33 13.44 0.61
N TYR A 44 9.80 13.92 1.73
CA TYR A 44 10.61 14.49 2.80
C TYR A 44 11.56 13.46 3.44
N ALA A 45 11.08 12.24 3.73
CA ALA A 45 11.89 11.19 4.34
C ALA A 45 13.05 10.74 3.44
N LEU A 46 12.82 10.74 2.12
CA LEU A 46 13.82 10.39 1.12
C LEU A 46 14.65 11.60 0.65
N ASN A 47 14.29 12.83 1.03
CA ASN A 47 14.89 14.05 0.50
C ASN A 47 14.89 14.05 -1.05
N LEU A 48 13.70 13.88 -1.64
CA LEU A 48 13.54 13.89 -3.10
C LEU A 48 13.59 15.32 -3.64
N ALA A 49 14.21 15.49 -4.81
CA ALA A 49 13.96 16.66 -5.64
C ALA A 49 12.53 16.63 -6.21
N ASP A 50 12.02 17.79 -6.64
CA ASP A 50 10.63 17.91 -7.09
C ASP A 50 10.33 17.05 -8.33
N ASP A 51 11.28 16.96 -9.26
CA ASP A 51 11.21 16.09 -10.43
C ASP A 51 11.25 14.60 -10.05
N GLN A 52 12.11 14.20 -9.12
CA GLN A 52 12.11 12.83 -8.58
C GLN A 52 10.77 12.50 -7.91
N LYS A 53 10.20 13.44 -7.15
CA LYS A 53 8.93 13.25 -6.44
C LYS A 53 7.79 12.92 -7.39
N GLU A 54 7.64 13.64 -8.49
CA GLU A 54 6.59 13.38 -9.49
C GLU A 54 6.70 11.95 -10.04
N VAL A 55 7.92 11.51 -10.37
CA VAL A 55 8.14 10.15 -10.90
C VAL A 55 7.89 9.09 -9.82
N VAL A 56 8.35 9.31 -8.58
CA VAL A 56 8.08 8.42 -7.43
C VAL A 56 6.59 8.30 -7.16
N GLU A 57 5.83 9.39 -7.28
CA GLU A 57 4.38 9.39 -7.13
C GLU A 57 3.69 8.51 -8.19
N ASN A 58 4.10 8.64 -9.45
CA ASN A 58 3.59 7.80 -10.53
C ASN A 58 3.92 6.30 -10.36
N ILE A 59 5.14 5.99 -9.92
CA ILE A 59 5.54 4.60 -9.62
C ILE A 59 4.69 4.05 -8.47
N HIS A 60 4.56 4.81 -7.37
CA HIS A 60 3.79 4.39 -6.20
C HIS A 60 2.30 4.21 -6.52
N HIS A 61 1.71 5.06 -7.36
CA HIS A 61 0.34 4.88 -7.84
C HIS A 61 0.16 3.55 -8.58
N THR A 62 1.12 3.18 -9.42
CA THR A 62 1.11 1.90 -10.13
C THR A 62 1.21 0.73 -9.14
N PHE A 63 2.16 0.80 -8.21
CA PHE A 63 2.32 -0.19 -7.15
C PHE A 63 1.04 -0.38 -6.32
N ALA A 64 0.41 0.71 -5.88
CA ALA A 64 -0.84 0.67 -5.13
C ALA A 64 -1.99 0.06 -5.94
N ALA A 65 -2.05 0.30 -7.25
CA ALA A 65 -3.04 -0.33 -8.12
C ALA A 65 -2.79 -1.84 -8.27
N GLU A 66 -1.53 -2.27 -8.45
CA GLU A 66 -1.16 -3.69 -8.53
C GLU A 66 -1.46 -4.44 -7.21
N MET A 67 -1.22 -3.81 -6.06
CA MET A 67 -1.55 -4.38 -4.74
C MET A 67 -3.06 -4.52 -4.53
N ASN A 68 -3.85 -3.50 -4.90
CA ASN A 68 -5.31 -3.57 -4.87
C ASN A 68 -5.87 -4.61 -5.84
N PHE A 69 -5.24 -4.78 -7.01
CA PHE A 69 -5.59 -5.84 -7.93
C PHE A 69 -5.32 -7.22 -7.31
N ALA A 70 -4.16 -7.42 -6.71
CA ALA A 70 -3.81 -8.68 -6.04
C ALA A 70 -4.80 -9.04 -4.91
N ALA A 71 -5.28 -8.05 -4.16
CA ALA A 71 -6.23 -8.23 -3.06
C ALA A 71 -7.54 -8.93 -3.47
N GLN A 72 -7.90 -8.86 -4.76
CA GLN A 72 -9.12 -9.47 -5.31
C GLN A 72 -9.00 -11.00 -5.51
N TYR A 73 -7.80 -11.56 -5.39
CA TYR A 73 -7.51 -12.97 -5.63
C TYR A 73 -7.40 -13.80 -4.34
N GLY A 74 -7.52 -15.11 -4.47
CA GLY A 74 -7.28 -16.07 -3.37
C GLY A 74 -5.80 -16.19 -2.99
N ASN A 75 -5.50 -16.80 -1.84
CA ASN A 75 -4.20 -16.72 -1.18
C ASN A 75 -2.97 -17.02 -2.07
N GLY A 76 -2.97 -18.13 -2.82
CA GLY A 76 -1.80 -18.52 -3.62
C GLY A 76 -1.52 -17.58 -4.81
N GLU A 77 -2.57 -17.16 -5.53
CA GLU A 77 -2.42 -16.21 -6.64
C GLU A 77 -2.11 -14.80 -6.12
N ARG A 78 -2.75 -14.40 -5.01
CA ARG A 78 -2.48 -13.13 -4.34
C ARG A 78 -1.01 -12.99 -3.95
N GLU A 79 -0.41 -14.01 -3.34
CA GLU A 79 1.01 -13.98 -2.93
C GLU A 79 1.93 -13.72 -4.12
N ALA A 80 1.73 -14.42 -5.23
CA ALA A 80 2.51 -14.22 -6.46
C ALA A 80 2.33 -12.81 -7.05
N LEU A 81 1.10 -12.29 -7.05
CA LEU A 81 0.79 -10.95 -7.55
C LEU A 81 1.40 -9.85 -6.66
N VAL A 82 1.35 -10.01 -5.34
CA VAL A 82 1.96 -9.09 -4.36
C VAL A 82 3.48 -9.08 -4.53
N LYS A 83 4.10 -10.26 -4.61
CA LYS A 83 5.54 -10.36 -4.84
C LYS A 83 5.94 -9.63 -6.13
N ARG A 84 5.20 -9.84 -7.21
CA ARG A 84 5.42 -9.17 -8.48
C ARG A 84 5.26 -7.65 -8.38
N ALA A 85 4.25 -7.17 -7.66
CA ALA A 85 4.04 -5.74 -7.44
C ALA A 85 5.22 -5.10 -6.68
N ILE A 86 5.70 -5.75 -5.63
CA ILE A 86 6.88 -5.30 -4.87
C ILE A 86 8.13 -5.32 -5.74
N ASP A 87 8.36 -6.38 -6.51
CA ASP A 87 9.52 -6.49 -7.40
C ASP A 87 9.50 -5.38 -8.48
N ASN A 88 8.33 -5.09 -9.06
CA ASN A 88 8.14 -4.03 -10.04
C ASN A 88 8.40 -2.65 -9.43
N ASP A 89 7.80 -2.37 -8.28
CA ASP A 89 7.98 -1.12 -7.56
C ASP A 89 9.46 -0.86 -7.25
N VAL A 90 10.14 -1.83 -6.64
CA VAL A 90 11.57 -1.76 -6.31
C VAL A 90 12.41 -1.57 -7.57
N LYS A 91 12.09 -2.27 -8.67
CA LYS A 91 12.78 -2.12 -9.95
C LYS A 91 12.65 -0.70 -10.49
N TRP A 92 11.44 -0.13 -10.51
CA TRP A 92 11.19 1.20 -11.06
C TRP A 92 11.77 2.31 -10.19
N MET A 93 11.66 2.19 -8.86
CA MET A 93 12.26 3.15 -7.92
C MET A 93 13.79 3.25 -8.08
N ARG A 94 14.48 2.15 -8.40
CA ARG A 94 15.94 2.16 -8.66
C ARG A 94 16.37 3.00 -9.86
N TYR A 95 15.49 3.27 -10.82
CA TYR A 95 15.82 4.16 -11.95
C TYR A 95 15.74 5.65 -11.57
N VAL A 96 15.10 5.99 -10.45
CA VAL A 96 14.83 7.37 -10.04
C VAL A 96 15.64 7.75 -8.79
N LEU A 97 15.78 6.82 -7.86
CA LEU A 97 16.41 7.04 -6.56
C LEU A 97 17.91 6.74 -6.62
N ASN A 98 18.72 7.56 -5.95
CA ASN A 98 20.11 7.22 -5.67
C ASN A 98 20.23 6.14 -4.58
N ASP A 99 21.44 5.63 -4.33
CA ASP A 99 21.66 4.52 -3.40
C ASP A 99 21.20 4.79 -1.96
N GLU A 100 21.41 6.02 -1.47
CA GLU A 100 20.97 6.39 -0.11
C GLU A 100 19.44 6.44 -0.02
N GLN A 101 18.81 7.09 -1.00
CA GLN A 101 17.36 7.17 -1.14
C GLN A 101 16.74 5.78 -1.25
N MET A 102 17.28 4.93 -2.12
CA MET A 102 16.81 3.57 -2.33
C MET A 102 16.91 2.72 -1.05
N ARG A 103 18.01 2.83 -0.30
CA ARG A 103 18.16 2.13 0.98
C ARG A 103 17.10 2.56 1.99
N LYS A 104 16.84 3.87 2.13
CA LYS A 104 15.77 4.38 3.01
C LYS A 104 14.40 3.91 2.55
N TYR A 105 14.15 3.95 1.24
CA TYR A 105 12.90 3.48 0.64
C TYR A 105 12.62 2.01 0.97
N LEU A 106 13.60 1.12 0.79
CA LEU A 106 13.45 -0.30 1.09
C LEU A 106 13.12 -0.56 2.58
N ILE A 107 13.71 0.21 3.49
CA ILE A 107 13.40 0.12 4.93
C ILE A 107 11.93 0.53 5.17
N LEU A 108 11.49 1.64 4.58
CA LEU A 108 10.11 2.13 4.72
C LEU A 108 9.10 1.17 4.09
N LEU A 109 9.39 0.64 2.90
CA LEU A 109 8.55 -0.33 2.21
C LEU A 109 8.41 -1.61 3.03
N ASN A 110 9.52 -2.21 3.46
CA ASN A 110 9.50 -3.41 4.30
C ASN A 110 8.74 -3.17 5.62
N THR A 111 9.00 -2.04 6.29
CA THR A 111 8.28 -1.68 7.52
C THR A 111 6.78 -1.57 7.28
N THR A 112 6.37 -0.95 6.16
CA THR A 112 4.97 -0.81 5.78
C THR A 112 4.31 -2.16 5.52
N ILE A 113 4.96 -3.04 4.75
CA ILE A 113 4.48 -4.39 4.43
C ILE A 113 4.31 -5.21 5.73
N ASN A 114 5.29 -5.17 6.64
CA ASN A 114 5.22 -5.88 7.92
C ASN A 114 4.10 -5.34 8.81
N ASN A 115 3.99 -4.01 8.95
CA ASN A 115 2.95 -3.39 9.77
C ASN A 115 1.53 -3.66 9.25
N ARG A 116 1.40 -3.94 7.94
CA ARG A 116 0.15 -4.34 7.29
C ARG A 116 -0.11 -5.84 7.32
N GLY A 117 0.81 -6.63 7.89
CA GLY A 117 0.69 -8.09 7.99
C GLY A 117 0.77 -8.81 6.65
N LEU A 118 1.45 -8.21 5.67
CA LEU A 118 1.58 -8.74 4.30
C LEU A 118 2.82 -9.63 4.11
N ASN A 119 3.70 -9.70 5.10
CA ASN A 119 4.83 -10.60 5.16
C ASN A 119 4.49 -11.70 6.18
N LYS A 120 4.06 -12.87 5.71
CA LYS A 120 3.63 -14.00 6.54
C LYS A 120 4.39 -15.26 6.17
#